data_AF-A0A9D8SLC4-F1
#
_entry.id   AF-A0A9D8SLC4-F1
#
_cell.length_a   1.000
_cell.length_b   1.000
_cell.length_c   1.000
_cell.angle_alpha   90.00
_cell.angle_beta   90.00
_cell.angle_gamma   90.00
#
_symmetry.space_group_name_H-M   'P 1'
#
loop_
_entity.id
_entity.type
_entity.pdbx_description
1 polymer ?
#
loop_
_entity_poly.entity_id
_entity_poly.type
_entity_poly.pdbx_seq_one_letter_code
_entity_poly.pdbx_strand_id
1 'polypeptide(L)' 'MSIRVFALAKDLNVDKNLVMEWCSQNGLVTMGRSALASISDEDAVKVREHFAKGTARPSRTPIADTQ' A
#
# COMPACT_ATOMS: atom_id res chain seq x y z
N MET A 1 14.92 7.20 7.63
CA MET A 1 14.64 6.17 8.66
C MET A 1 13.99 4.98 7.96
N SER A 2 13.82 3.86 8.67
CA SER A 2 13.10 2.69 8.14
C SER A 2 11.76 2.59 8.84
N ILE A 3 10.67 2.58 8.06
CA ILE A 3 9.32 2.45 8.57
C ILE A 3 8.86 1.01 8.36
N ARG A 4 8.28 0.40 9.39
CA ARG A 4 7.67 -0.93 9.25
C ARG A 4 6.37 -0.80 8.46
N VAL A 5 6.18 -1.65 7.46
CA VAL A 5 4.93 -1.72 6.67
C VAL A 5 3.70 -1.83 7.58
N PHE A 6 3.79 -2.62 8.67
CA PHE A 6 2.71 -2.73 9.65
C PHE A 6 2.36 -1.43 10.37
N ALA A 7 3.36 -0.61 10.73
CA ALA A 7 3.11 0.69 11.36
C ALA A 7 2.41 1.63 10.39
N LEU A 8 2.88 1.66 9.13
CA LEU A 8 2.31 2.47 8.07
C LEU A 8 0.87 2.07 7.75
N ALA A 9 0.60 0.77 7.69
CA ALA A 9 -0.74 0.23 7.50
C ALA A 9 -1.70 0.63 8.65
N LYS A 10 -1.23 0.61 9.91
CA LYS A 10 -2.02 1.07 11.06
C LYS A 10 -2.32 2.57 11.01
N ASP A 11 -1.33 3.40 10.68
CA ASP A 11 -1.51 4.85 10.56
C ASP A 11 -2.51 5.22 9.48
N LEU A 12 -2.49 4.50 8.36
CA LEU A 12 -3.40 4.71 7.22
C LEU A 12 -4.75 4.01 7.40
N ASN A 13 -4.90 3.17 8.44
CA ASN A 13 -6.06 2.31 8.65
C ASN A 13 -6.33 1.35 7.47
N VAL A 14 -5.28 0.88 6.81
CA VAL A 14 -5.36 -0.02 5.64
C VAL A 14 -4.84 -1.41 6.03
N ASP A 15 -5.33 -2.44 5.34
CA ASP A 15 -4.82 -3.80 5.53
C ASP A 15 -3.34 -3.89 5.11
N LYS A 16 -2.50 -4.46 5.97
CA LYS A 16 -1.07 -4.66 5.70
C LYS A 16 -0.83 -5.46 4.42
N ASN A 17 -1.75 -6.36 4.04
CA ASN A 17 -1.62 -7.16 2.84
C ASN A 17 -1.84 -6.30 1.58
N LEU A 18 -2.81 -5.38 1.60
CA LEU A 18 -3.04 -4.43 0.51
C LEU A 18 -1.83 -3.52 0.30
N VAL A 19 -1.22 -3.05 1.38
CA VAL A 19 0.02 -2.26 1.29
C VAL A 19 1.16 -3.08 0.69
N MET A 20 1.31 -4.36 1.08
CA MET A 20 2.33 -5.25 0.51
C MET A 20 2.08 -5.57 -0.97
N GLU A 21 0.84 -5.82 -1.37
CA GLU A 21 0.46 -6.04 -2.76
C GLU A 21 0.73 -4.79 -3.60
N TRP A 22 0.32 -3.61 -3.13
CA TRP A 22 0.58 -2.36 -3.83
C TRP A 22 2.08 -2.07 -3.96
N CYS A 23 2.85 -2.28 -2.89
CA CYS A 23 4.31 -2.16 -2.95
C CYS A 23 4.91 -3.11 -3.99
N SER A 24 4.45 -4.36 -4.02
CA SER A 24 4.92 -5.37 -4.98
C SER A 24 4.58 -4.99 -6.43
N GLN A 25 3.39 -4.44 -6.68
CA GLN A 25 2.95 -3.98 -7.99
C GLN A 25 3.73 -2.75 -8.48
N ASN A 26 4.16 -1.88 -7.57
CA ASN A 26 4.91 -0.66 -7.90
C ASN A 26 6.43 -0.88 -7.88
N GLY A 27 6.91 -2.11 -7.70
CA GLY A 27 8.33 -2.43 -7.65
C GLY A 27 9.04 -1.84 -6.42
N LEU A 28 8.30 -1.50 -5.36
CA LEU A 28 8.85 -1.00 -4.11
C LEU A 28 9.45 -2.19 -3.36
N VAL A 29 10.79 -2.28 -3.37
CA VAL A 29 11.53 -3.37 -2.75
C VAL A 29 11.43 -3.23 -1.24
N THR A 30 10.51 -3.96 -0.64
CA THR A 30 10.45 -4.10 0.81
C THR A 30 11.65 -4.96 1.24
N MET A 31 12.43 -4.50 2.23
CA MET A 31 13.56 -5.26 2.79
C MET A 31 13.02 -6.42 3.65
N GLY A 32 12.42 -7.42 3.00
CA GLY A 32 11.76 -8.57 3.61
C GLY A 32 10.42 -8.91 2.94
N ARG A 33 10.07 -10.21 2.93
CA ARG A 33 8.82 -10.76 2.38
C ARG A 33 7.63 -10.75 3.36
N SER A 34 7.75 -10.06 4.49
CA SER A 34 6.83 -10.20 5.61
C SER A 34 6.27 -8.87 6.08
N ALA A 35 5.17 -8.87 6.84
CA ALA A 35 4.61 -7.69 7.49
C ALA A 35 5.57 -6.91 8.43
N LEU A 36 6.72 -7.50 8.74
CA LEU A 36 7.83 -6.89 9.47
C LEU A 36 8.85 -6.20 8.54
N ALA A 37 8.63 -6.26 7.23
CA ALA A 37 9.50 -5.63 6.26
C ALA A 37 9.54 -4.13 6.52
N SER A 38 10.75 -3.63 6.47
CA SER A 38 11.03 -2.21 6.53
C SER A 38 11.03 -1.66 5.11
N ILE A 39 10.42 -0.50 4.94
CA ILE A 39 10.52 0.30 3.72
C ILE A 39 11.26 1.60 4.03
N SER A 40 11.91 2.14 3.00
CA SER A 40 12.53 3.45 3.08
C SER A 40 11.46 4.54 3.23
N ASP A 41 11.81 5.65 3.89
CA ASP A 41 10.93 6.82 4.02
C ASP A 41 10.35 7.29 2.67
N GLU A 42 11.16 7.25 1.59
CA GLU A 42 10.73 7.63 0.24
C GLU A 42 9.56 6.78 -0.28
N ASP A 43 9.59 5.47 -0.04
CA ASP A 43 8.54 4.56 -0.46
C ASP A 43 7.33 4.65 0.47
N ALA A 44 7.57 4.83 1.77
CA ALA A 44 6.54 5.12 2.75
C ALA A 44 5.73 6.37 2.38
N VAL A 45 6.36 7.42 1.86
CA VAL A 45 5.66 8.62 1.38
C VAL A 45 4.75 8.28 0.20
N LYS A 46 5.21 7.51 -0.80
CA LYS A 46 4.38 7.10 -1.95
C LYS A 46 3.15 6.28 -1.52
N VAL A 47 3.35 5.33 -0.61
CA VAL A 47 2.25 4.53 -0.03
C VAL A 47 1.28 5.45 0.71
N ARG A 48 1.79 6.32 1.59
CA ARG A 48 0.95 7.27 2.33
C ARG A 48 0.20 8.18 1.38
N GLU A 49 0.81 8.72 0.34
CA GLU A 49 0.11 9.54 -0.63
C GLU A 49 -0.98 8.76 -1.38
N HIS A 50 -0.72 7.52 -1.78
CA HIS A 50 -1.71 6.69 -2.47
C HIS A 50 -2.92 6.38 -1.58
N PHE A 51 -2.68 5.95 -0.35
CA PHE A 51 -3.74 5.53 0.58
C PHE A 51 -4.35 6.70 1.37
N ALA A 52 -3.61 7.77 1.68
CA ALA A 52 -4.14 8.95 2.36
C ALA A 52 -4.93 9.87 1.42
N LYS A 53 -4.63 9.87 0.11
CA LYS A 53 -5.51 10.51 -0.89
C LYS A 53 -6.81 9.71 -1.13
N GLY A 54 -6.95 8.51 -0.54
CA GLY A 54 -7.97 7.54 -0.88
C GLY A 54 -8.68 6.89 0.31
N THR A 55 -9.58 7.64 0.97
CA THR A 55 -10.84 7.05 1.47
C THR A 55 -11.75 6.59 0.30
N ALA A 56 -11.29 6.66 -0.94
CA ALA A 56 -11.89 5.98 -2.06
C ALA A 56 -11.46 4.50 -2.01
N ARG A 57 -12.25 3.73 -1.27
CA ARG A 57 -12.75 2.40 -1.65
C ARG A 57 -12.32 2.05 -3.09
N PRO A 58 -11.77 0.85 -3.38
CA PRO A 58 -11.81 0.39 -4.76
C PRO A 58 -13.30 0.38 -5.12
N SER A 59 -13.75 1.39 -5.84
CA SER A 59 -14.90 1.28 -6.70
C SER A 59 -14.46 0.21 -7.68
N ARG A 60 -14.72 -1.04 -7.25
CA ARG A 60 -14.98 -2.19 -8.08
C ARG A 60 -15.66 -1.61 -9.31
N THR A 61 -14.91 -1.51 -10.39
CA THR A 61 -15.46 -1.18 -11.68
C THR A 61 -16.68 -2.09 -11.83
N PRO A 62 -17.90 -1.55 -11.96
CA PRO A 62 -19.02 -2.39 -12.31
C PRO A 62 -18.63 -3.06 -13.61
N ILE A 63 -18.55 -4.38 -13.59
CA ILE A 63 -18.59 -5.19 -14.79
C ILE A 63 -19.91 -4.87 -15.51
N ALA A 64 -19.88 -3.91 -16.43
CA ALA A 64 -20.90 -3.69 -17.46
C ALA A 64 -20.40 -2.60 -18.43
N ASP A 65 -19.94 -2.98 -19.63
CA ASP A 65 -20.79 -2.94 -20.84
C ASP A 65 -19.95 -3.09 -22.14
N THR A 66 -20.39 -4.02 -23.01
CA THR A 66 -20.31 -4.02 -24.51
C THR A 66 -18.94 -4.17 -25.19
N GLN A 67 -18.71 -5.14 -26.10
CA GLN A 67 -19.54 -5.67 -27.20
C GLN A 67 -19.17 -7.13 -27.54
#